data_AF-A0AAU0Z9S0-F1
#
_entry.id   AF-A0AAU0Z9S0-F1
#
_cell.length_a   1.000
_cell.length_b   1.000
_cell.length_c   1.000
_cell.angle_alpha   90.00
_cell.angle_beta   90.00
_cell.angle_gamma   90.00
#
_symmetry.space_group_name_H-M   'P 1'
#
loop_
_entity.id
_entity.type
_entity.pdbx_description
1 polymer ?
#
loop_
_entity_poly.entity_id
_entity_poly.type
_entity_poly.pdbx_seq_one_letter_code
_entity_poly.pdbx_strand_id
1 'polypeptide(L)' 'MEHDGQLQLYAAVADQLKEAHARVRTLQVPEGVRMALTRKLLAVTAAAKHDLAGAARRLERFMADLDDFEEGSITEEEL' A
#
# COMPACT_ATOMS: atom_id res chain seq x y z
N MET A 1 -1.56 -5.69 27.51
CA MET A 1 -2.34 -4.55 27.00
C MET A 1 -1.60 -3.82 25.87
N GLU A 2 -0.40 -3.25 26.06
CA GLU A 2 0.33 -2.58 24.95
C GLU A 2 0.88 -3.55 23.90
N HIS A 3 1.34 -4.73 24.32
CA HIS A 3 1.82 -5.78 23.42
C HIS A 3 0.71 -6.30 22.48
N ASP A 4 -0.51 -6.48 23.00
CA ASP A 4 -1.65 -6.94 22.22
C ASP A 4 -2.04 -5.93 21.12
N GLY A 5 -2.01 -4.63 21.43
CA GLY A 5 -2.29 -3.57 20.46
C GLY A 5 -1.23 -3.47 19.35
N GLN A 6 0.05 -3.65 19.70
CA GLN A 6 1.12 -3.65 18.70
C GLN A 6 1.06 -4.88 17.78
N LEU A 7 0.71 -6.05 18.33
CA LEU A 7 0.49 -7.28 17.55
C LEU A 7 -0.70 -7.16 16.61
N GLN A 8 -1.80 -6.56 17.07
CA GLN A 8 -2.98 -6.28 16.24
C GLN A 8 -2.66 -5.31 15.10
N LEU A 9 -1.93 -4.23 15.38
CA LEU A 9 -1.51 -3.29 14.35
C LEU A 9 -0.58 -3.97 13.33
N TYR A 10 0.34 -4.80 13.79
CA TYR A 10 1.23 -5.55 12.90
C TYR A 10 0.44 -6.48 11.97
N ALA A 11 -0.51 -7.24 12.51
CA ALA A 11 -1.36 -8.12 11.72
C ALA A 11 -2.19 -7.34 10.69
N ALA A 12 -2.83 -6.25 11.10
CA ALA A 12 -3.61 -5.40 10.20
C ALA A 12 -2.75 -4.83 9.06
N VAL A 13 -1.55 -4.33 9.36
CA VAL A 13 -0.63 -3.83 8.33
C VAL A 13 -0.16 -4.95 7.39
N ALA A 14 0.12 -6.14 7.92
CA ALA A 14 0.53 -7.29 7.11
C ALA A 14 -0.58 -7.74 6.14
N ASP A 15 -1.83 -7.81 6.62
CA ASP A 15 -2.99 -8.16 5.79
C ASP A 15 -3.22 -7.12 4.70
N GLN A 16 -3.15 -5.83 5.04
CA GLN A 16 -3.33 -4.75 4.07
C GLN A 16 -2.17 -4.68 3.05
N LEU A 17 -0.94 -4.98 3.44
CA LEU A 17 0.20 -5.08 2.50
C LEU A 17 -0.03 -6.21 1.48
N LYS A 18 -0.54 -7.36 1.95
CA LYS A 18 -0.86 -8.49 1.09
C LYS A 18 -1.97 -8.14 0.09
N GLU A 19 -2.99 -7.44 0.55
CA GLU A 19 -4.07 -6.94 -0.32
C GLU A 19 -3.54 -5.94 -1.36
N ALA A 20 -2.74 -4.95 -0.93
CA ALA A 20 -2.13 -3.97 -1.83
C ALA A 20 -1.29 -4.65 -2.92
N HIS A 21 -0.50 -5.68 -2.57
CA HIS A 21 0.26 -6.46 -3.55
C HIS A 21 -0.63 -7.20 -4.56
N ALA A 22 -1.76 -7.75 -4.10
CA ALA A 22 -2.71 -8.43 -4.97
C ALA A 22 -3.37 -7.43 -5.93
N ARG A 23 -3.83 -6.28 -5.43
CA ARG A 23 -4.48 -5.24 -6.23
C ARG A 23 -3.55 -4.67 -7.29
N VAL A 24 -2.32 -4.30 -6.94
CA VAL A 24 -1.31 -3.81 -7.92
C VAL A 24 -1.07 -4.83 -9.05
N ARG A 25 -1.10 -6.14 -8.73
CA ARG A 25 -0.91 -7.20 -9.71
C ARG A 25 -2.10 -7.33 -10.67
N THR A 26 -3.32 -7.12 -10.20
CA THR A 26 -4.54 -7.27 -11.00
C THR A 26 -4.98 -5.99 -11.71
N LEU A 27 -4.49 -4.83 -11.25
CA LEU A 27 -4.83 -3.52 -11.78
C LEU A 27 -4.49 -3.40 -13.28
N GLN A 28 -5.45 -2.99 -14.08
CA GLN A 28 -5.32 -2.85 -15.54
C GLN A 28 -4.74 -1.48 -15.90
N VAL A 29 -3.47 -1.27 -15.56
CA VAL A 29 -2.70 -0.05 -15.86
C VAL A 29 -1.51 -0.38 -16.75
N PRO A 30 -0.90 0.62 -17.43
CA PRO A 30 0.34 0.41 -18.16
C PRO A 30 1.50 -0.05 -17.28
N GLU A 31 2.49 -0.71 -17.89
CA GLU A 31 3.60 -1.31 -17.15
C GLU A 31 4.41 -0.29 -16.35
N GLY A 32 4.66 0.90 -16.92
CA GLY A 32 5.38 1.98 -16.24
C GLY A 32 4.72 2.40 -14.93
N VAL A 33 3.40 2.54 -14.94
CA VAL A 33 2.59 2.83 -13.75
C VAL A 33 2.63 1.68 -12.75
N ARG A 34 2.44 0.43 -13.20
CA ARG A 34 2.53 -0.73 -12.31
C ARG A 34 3.89 -0.83 -11.61
N MET A 35 4.98 -0.53 -12.33
CA MET A 35 6.31 -0.49 -11.76
C MET A 35 6.46 0.64 -10.73
N ALA A 36 5.91 1.82 -11.00
CA ALA A 36 5.90 2.93 -10.04
C ALA A 36 5.14 2.57 -8.75
N LEU A 37 3.94 2.01 -8.88
CA LEU A 37 3.13 1.52 -7.75
C LEU A 37 3.86 0.43 -6.96
N THR A 38 4.50 -0.51 -7.66
CA THR A 38 5.30 -1.57 -7.02
C THR A 38 6.47 -0.99 -6.22
N ARG A 39 7.18 0.01 -6.75
CA ARG A 39 8.26 0.71 -6.02
C ARG A 39 7.74 1.44 -4.79
N LYS A 40 6.60 2.15 -4.89
CA LYS A 40 5.95 2.81 -3.74
C LYS A 40 5.61 1.77 -2.65
N LEU A 41 5.01 0.64 -3.01
CA LEU A 41 4.65 -0.43 -2.08
C LEU A 41 5.87 -1.08 -1.40
N LEU A 42 6.98 -1.26 -2.12
CA LEU A 42 8.24 -1.73 -1.55
C LEU A 42 8.81 -0.75 -0.51
N ALA A 43 8.70 0.57 -0.75
CA ALA A 43 9.13 1.57 0.22
C ALA A 43 8.27 1.54 1.49
N VAL A 44 6.95 1.35 1.37
CA VAL A 44 6.05 1.17 2.53
C VAL A 44 6.40 -0.10 3.32
N THR A 45 6.66 -1.19 2.62
CA THR A 45 7.08 -2.46 3.25
C THR A 45 8.41 -2.32 4.00
N ALA A 46 9.37 -1.58 3.43
CA ALA A 46 10.61 -1.28 4.11
C ALA A 46 10.40 -0.43 5.36
N ALA A 47 9.50 0.57 5.29
CA ALA A 47 9.12 1.43 6.41
C ALA A 47 8.52 0.62 7.58
N ALA A 48 7.67 -0.37 7.28
CA ALA A 48 7.00 -1.18 8.31
C ALA A 48 7.97 -1.90 9.26
N LYS A 49 9.22 -2.14 8.84
CA LYS A 49 10.27 -2.77 9.66
C LYS A 49 10.79 -1.88 10.79
N HIS A 50 10.66 -0.56 10.66
CA HIS A 50 11.23 0.41 11.61
C HIS A 50 10.22 1.45 12.11
N ASP A 51 9.15 1.72 11.36
CA ASP A 51 8.06 2.63 11.71
C ASP A 51 6.73 2.02 11.27
N LEU A 52 6.16 1.16 12.12
CA LEU A 52 4.91 0.46 11.82
C LEU A 52 3.72 1.43 11.67
N ALA A 53 3.64 2.44 12.54
CA ALA A 53 2.54 3.41 12.51
C ALA A 53 2.60 4.33 11.28
N GLY A 54 3.79 4.78 10.90
CA GLY A 54 3.98 5.55 9.67
C GLY A 54 3.86 4.69 8.41
N ALA A 55 4.17 3.40 8.45
CA ALA A 55 3.87 2.49 7.35
C ALA A 55 2.36 2.31 7.19
N ALA A 56 1.60 2.14 8.28
CA ALA A 56 0.15 2.03 8.25
C ALA A 56 -0.51 3.25 7.57
N ARG A 57 -0.13 4.47 7.96
CA ARG A 57 -0.64 5.71 7.33
C ARG A 57 -0.30 5.81 5.84
N ARG A 58 0.92 5.43 5.46
CA ARG A 58 1.33 5.44 4.04
C ARG A 58 0.60 4.39 3.23
N LEU A 59 0.33 3.24 3.84
CA LEU A 59 -0.40 2.14 3.21
C LEU A 59 -1.89 2.49 3.04
N GLU A 60 -2.51 3.15 4.01
CA GLU A 60 -3.87 3.68 3.88
C GLU A 60 -3.97 4.64 2.70
N ARG A 61 -3.03 5.60 2.58
CA ARG A 61 -2.99 6.51 1.43
C ARG A 61 -2.78 5.76 0.12
N PHE A 62 -1.89 4.78 0.10
CA PHE A 62 -1.63 3.97 -1.10
C PHE A 62 -2.88 3.19 -1.54
N MET A 63 -3.65 2.64 -0.60
CA MET A 63 -4.91 1.95 -0.90
C MET A 63 -5.95 2.91 -1.49
N ALA A 64 -6.07 4.12 -0.95
CA ALA A 64 -6.95 5.14 -1.53
C ALA A 64 -6.52 5.51 -2.95
N ASP A 65 -5.21 5.70 -3.19
CA ASP A 65 -4.72 5.96 -4.55
C ASP A 65 -5.06 4.78 -5.49
N LEU A 66 -5.03 3.52 -5.02
CA LEU A 66 -5.45 2.35 -5.81
C LEU A 66 -6.96 2.33 -6.09
N ASP A 67 -7.79 2.72 -5.11
CA ASP A 67 -9.24 2.87 -5.30
C ASP A 67 -9.51 3.89 -6.42
N ASP A 68 -8.84 5.03 -6.37
CA ASP A 68 -8.94 6.07 -7.39
C ASP A 68 -8.49 5.58 -8.79
N PHE A 69 -7.45 4.73 -8.87
CA PHE A 69 -7.04 4.10 -10.14
C PHE A 69 -8.09 3.11 -10.67
N GLU A 70 -8.75 2.35 -9.81
CA GLU A 70 -9.81 1.41 -10.21
C GLU A 70 -11.07 2.14 -10.65
N GLU A 71 -11.37 3.30 -10.05
CA GLU A 71 -12.46 4.19 -10.45
C GLU A 71 -12.15 5.02 -11.71
N GLY A 72 -10.87 5.10 -12.11
CA GLY A 72 -10.41 5.88 -13.26
C GLY A 72 -10.26 7.38 -12.95
N SER A 73 -10.16 7.74 -11.68
CA SER A 73 -10.08 9.12 -11.17
C SER A 73 -8.65 9.69 -11.19
N ILE A 74 -7.61 8.85 -11.28
CA ILE A 74 -6.20 9.25 -11.36
C ILE A 74 -5.59 8.75 -12.68
N THR A 75 -4.76 9.59 -13.31
CA THR A 75 -4.04 9.24 -14.56
C THR A 75 -2.56 8.95 -14.32
N GLU A 76 -1.89 8.39 -15.33
CA GLU A 76 -0.46 8.02 -15.27
C GLU A 76 0.48 9.21 -14.99
N GLU A 77 0.03 10.44 -15.29
CA GLU A 77 0.81 11.68 -15.12
C GLU A 77 0.92 12.14 -13.65
N GLU A 78 0.09 11.60 -12.75
CA GLU A 78 0.02 12.03 -11.34
C GLU A 78 0.83 11.16 -10.37
N LEU A 79 1.71 10.29 -10.90
CA LEU A 79 2.47 9.26 -10.15
C LEU A 79 3.87 9.65 -9.68
#